data_AF-A0A090LGL5-F1
#
_entry.id   AF-A0A090LGL5-F1
#
_cell.length_a   1.000
_cell.length_b   1.000
_cell.length_c   1.000
_cell.angle_alpha   90.00
_cell.angle_beta   90.00
_cell.angle_gamma   90.00
#
_symmetry.space_group_name_H-M   'P 1'
#
loop_
_entity.id
_entity.type
_entity.pdbx_description
1 polymer ?
#
loop_
_entity_poly.entity_id
_entity_poly.type
_entity_poly.pdbx_seq_one_letter_code
_entity_poly.pdbx_strand_id
1 'polypeptide(L)'
;MCMITSLMLLVPAIISASTSVVNADASWESIDYTLIGLSFIYMIGMKYSEFKLSLEVDLRYYAVMEHTKFFFASIGQWYIQNMAHATVYAFVGKFLYVISLIRFWIFQNRTKKIEITSTKHIDVKQEKYF
;
A
#
# COMPACT_ATOMS: atom_id res chain seq x y z
N MET A 1 -4.35 2.80 27.17
CA MET A 1 -2.94 2.71 27.61
C MET A 1 -1.96 3.34 26.61
N CYS A 2 -1.95 2.96 25.32
CA CYS A 2 -1.00 3.54 24.33
C CYS A 2 -1.04 5.07 24.19
N MET A 3 -2.22 5.71 24.31
CA MET A 3 -2.33 7.17 24.15
C MET A 3 -1.64 7.94 25.27
N ILE A 4 -1.67 7.42 26.50
CA ILE A 4 -1.08 8.06 27.68
C ILE A 4 0.44 7.93 27.66
N THR A 5 0.96 6.76 27.26
CA THR A 5 2.40 6.54 27.11
C THR A 5 2.99 7.43 26.01
N SER A 6 2.30 7.58 24.87
CA SER A 6 2.75 8.49 23.80
C SER A 6 2.74 9.95 24.23
N LEU A 7 1.74 10.37 25.01
CA LEU A 7 1.66 11.74 25.54
C LEU A 7 2.77 12.03 26.55
N MET A 8 3.09 11.07 27.42
CA MET A 8 4.16 11.22 28.42
C MET A 8 5.55 11.24 27.81
N LEU A 9 5.78 10.59 26.67
CA LEU A 9 7.05 10.64 25.93
C LEU A 9 7.18 11.89 25.04
N LEU A 10 6.06 12.53 24.68
CA LEU A 10 6.06 13.76 23.87
C LEU A 10 6.66 14.95 24.62
N VAL A 11 6.33 15.11 25.90
CA VAL A 11 6.78 16.23 26.73
C VAL A 11 8.32 16.31 26.85
N PRO A 12 9.04 15.25 27.27
CA PRO A 12 10.50 15.29 27.34
C PRO A 12 11.15 15.40 25.96
N ALA A 13 10.53 14.86 24.90
CA ALA A 13 11.03 14.99 23.54
C ALA A 13 11.00 16.44 23.03
N ILE A 14 9.91 17.18 23.31
CA ILE A 14 9.80 18.61 22.94
C ILE A 14 10.82 19.44 23.72
N ILE A 15 10.97 19.18 25.04
CA ILE A 15 11.95 19.90 25.87
C ILE A 15 13.37 19.65 25.35
N SER A 16 13.72 18.40 25.05
CA SER A 16 15.03 18.04 24.49
C SER A 16 15.30 18.67 23.12
N ALA A 17 14.29 18.78 22.26
CA ALA A 17 14.42 19.43 20.96
C ALA A 17 14.57 20.96 21.09
N SER A 18 13.94 21.56 22.10
CA SER A 18 14.01 23.01 22.33
C SER A 18 15.33 23.48 22.95
N THR A 19 16.02 22.59 23.68
CA THR A 19 17.29 22.90 24.37
C THR A 19 18.52 22.40 23.61
N SER A 20 18.35 21.56 22.59
CA SER A 20 19.45 21.13 21.73
C SER A 20 19.90 22.29 20.85
N VAL A 21 21.12 22.77 21.08
CA VAL A 21 21.78 23.75 20.21
C VAL A 21 22.14 23.03 18.91
N VAL A 22 21.36 23.27 17.85
CA VAL A 22 21.66 22.73 16.52
C VAL A 22 22.73 23.62 15.91
N ASN A 23 23.98 23.13 15.90
CA ASN A 23 25.06 23.80 15.20
C ASN A 23 24.79 23.68 13.69
N ALA A 24 24.17 24.71 13.11
CA ALA A 24 23.82 24.79 11.69
C ALA A 24 25.02 24.78 10.72
N ASP A 25 26.23 24.55 11.23
CA ASP A 25 27.48 24.51 10.47
C ASP A 25 27.84 23.10 9.97
N ALA A 26 27.00 22.08 10.21
CA ALA A 26 27.12 20.76 9.60
C ALA A 26 26.01 20.54 8.56
N SER A 27 26.37 20.75 7.30
CA SER A 27 25.61 20.77 6.03
C SER A 27 24.64 19.59 5.72
N TRP A 28 24.36 18.67 6.65
CA TRP A 28 23.54 17.47 6.42
C TRP A 28 22.46 17.21 7.49
N GLU A 29 22.54 17.83 8.67
CA GLU A 29 21.60 17.60 9.78
C GLU A 29 20.17 18.09 9.46
N SER A 30 20.05 19.23 8.75
CA SER A 30 18.75 19.76 8.33
C SER A 30 18.02 18.85 7.35
N ILE A 31 18.77 18.14 6.49
CA ILE A 31 18.22 17.15 5.56
C ILE A 31 17.69 15.95 6.34
N ASP A 32 18.43 15.46 7.33
CA ASP A 32 18.00 14.34 8.17
C ASP A 32 16.71 14.65 8.94
N TYR A 33 16.59 15.85 9.52
CA TYR A 33 15.34 16.27 10.18
C TYR A 33 14.16 16.35 9.21
N THR A 34 14.37 16.85 7.98
CA THR A 34 13.30 16.86 6.97
C THR A 34 12.90 15.46 6.53
N LEU A 35 13.84 14.54 6.36
CA LEU A 35 13.57 13.14 6.02
C LEU A 35 12.83 12.42 7.14
N ILE A 36 13.20 12.66 8.40
CA ILE A 36 12.48 12.14 9.56
C ILE A 36 11.03 12.66 9.56
N GLY A 37 10.81 13.96 9.38
CA GLY A 37 9.46 14.55 9.30
C GLY A 37 8.63 13.99 8.14
N LEU A 38 9.23 13.88 6.95
CA LEU A 38 8.56 13.33 5.77
C LEU A 38 8.19 11.86 5.96
N SER A 39 9.06 11.08 6.59
CA SER A 39 8.83 9.66 6.87
C SER A 39 7.63 9.45 7.81
N PHE A 40 7.46 10.32 8.81
CA PHE A 40 6.34 10.27 9.74
C PHE A 40 5.01 10.58 9.06
N ILE A 41 4.96 11.62 8.23
CA ILE A 41 3.77 11.98 7.44
C ILE A 41 3.40 10.85 6.48
N TYR A 42 4.40 10.30 5.80
CA TYR A 42 4.23 9.16 4.90
C TYR A 42 3.67 7.93 5.62
N MET A 43 4.20 7.58 6.80
CA MET A 43 3.78 6.41 7.57
C MET A 43 2.31 6.52 8.03
N ILE A 44 1.90 7.70 8.51
CA ILE A 44 0.50 7.94 8.91
C ILE A 44 -0.44 7.79 7.71
N GLY A 45 -0.10 8.44 6.58
CA GLY A 45 -0.90 8.38 5.36
C GLY A 45 -1.04 6.95 4.83
N MET A 46 0.06 6.20 4.80
CA MET A 46 0.07 4.80 4.39
C MET A 46 -0.79 3.92 5.29
N LYS A 47 -0.69 4.05 6.61
CA LYS A 47 -1.48 3.24 7.55
C LYS A 47 -2.97 3.57 7.50
N TYR A 48 -3.32 4.84 7.35
CA TYR A 48 -4.72 5.23 7.16
C TYR A 48 -5.28 4.66 5.85
N SER A 49 -4.53 4.74 4.76
CA SER A 49 -4.95 4.20 3.46
C SER A 49 -5.13 2.67 3.50
N GLU A 50 -4.24 1.93 4.16
CA GLU A 50 -4.36 0.48 4.35
C GLU A 50 -5.60 0.11 5.16
N PHE A 51 -5.84 0.83 6.26
CA PHE A 51 -7.00 0.59 7.11
C PHE A 51 -8.31 0.83 6.36
N LYS A 52 -8.41 1.94 5.62
CA LYS A 52 -9.59 2.24 4.80
C LYS A 52 -9.82 1.16 3.74
N LEU A 53 -8.77 0.76 3.02
CA LEU A 53 -8.86 -0.26 1.98
C LEU A 53 -9.31 -1.62 2.52
N SER A 54 -8.87 -1.97 3.75
CA SER A 54 -9.26 -3.21 4.42
C SER A 54 -10.73 -3.22 4.87
N LEU A 55 -11.35 -2.07 5.10
CA LEU A 55 -12.75 -1.98 5.52
C LEU A 55 -13.73 -1.97 4.34
N GLU A 56 -13.33 -1.39 3.21
CA GLU A 56 -14.20 -1.19 2.05
C GLU A 56 -14.19 -2.37 1.07
N VAL A 57 -13.14 -3.21 1.08
CA VAL A 57 -12.89 -4.18 0.01
C VAL A 57 -12.73 -5.60 0.55
N ASP A 58 -13.28 -6.59 -0.17
CA ASP A 58 -13.06 -8.01 0.13
C ASP A 58 -11.56 -8.38 0.18
N LEU A 59 -11.25 -9.33 1.06
CA LEU A 59 -9.90 -9.82 1.34
C LEU A 59 -9.10 -10.21 0.08
N ARG A 60 -9.78 -10.75 -0.95
CA ARG A 60 -9.14 -11.18 -2.20
C ARG A 60 -8.59 -10.00 -3.00
N TYR A 61 -9.37 -8.93 -3.13
CA TYR A 61 -8.92 -7.72 -3.82
C TYR A 61 -7.92 -6.96 -2.97
N TYR A 62 -8.11 -6.93 -1.65
CA TYR A 62 -7.16 -6.34 -0.73
C TYR A 62 -5.75 -6.91 -0.92
N ALA A 63 -5.60 -8.24 -0.91
CA ALA A 63 -4.31 -8.90 -1.12
C ALA A 63 -3.68 -8.56 -2.48
N VAL A 64 -4.47 -8.57 -3.56
CA VAL A 64 -3.95 -8.23 -4.89
C VAL A 64 -3.50 -6.78 -4.97
N MET A 65 -4.27 -5.84 -4.41
CA MET A 65 -3.92 -4.41 -4.39
C MET A 65 -2.69 -4.14 -3.52
N GLU A 66 -2.54 -4.84 -2.40
CA GLU A 66 -1.37 -4.74 -1.53
C GLU A 66 -0.10 -5.19 -2.26
N HIS A 67 -0.14 -6.34 -2.94
CA HIS A 67 0.99 -6.77 -3.77
C HIS A 67 1.24 -5.84 -4.96
N THR A 68 0.19 -5.22 -5.53
CA THR A 68 0.31 -4.27 -6.64
C THR A 68 1.05 -3.01 -6.20
N LYS A 69 0.76 -2.52 -4.98
CA LYS A 69 1.46 -1.40 -4.35
C LYS A 69 2.96 -1.66 -4.22
N PHE A 70 3.35 -2.84 -3.73
CA PHE A 70 4.77 -3.22 -3.62
C PHE A 70 5.45 -3.39 -4.98
N PHE A 71 4.72 -3.89 -5.99
CA PHE A 71 5.22 -3.98 -7.35
C PHE A 71 5.56 -2.60 -7.92
N PHE A 72 4.66 -1.61 -7.77
CA PHE A 72 4.92 -0.23 -8.21
C PHE A 72 6.07 0.43 -7.43
N ALA A 73 6.11 0.25 -6.11
CA ALA A 73 7.23 0.74 -5.31
C ALA A 73 8.57 0.18 -5.79
N SER A 74 8.61 -1.11 -6.14
CA SER A 74 9.80 -1.77 -6.69
C SER A 74 10.18 -1.28 -8.10
N ILE A 75 9.23 -0.84 -8.92
CA ILE A 75 9.52 -0.18 -10.22
C ILE A 75 10.07 1.23 -9.98
N GLY A 76 9.42 2.00 -9.10
CA GLY A 76 9.86 3.35 -8.73
C GLY A 76 11.27 3.34 -8.18
N GLN A 77 11.61 2.34 -7.36
CA GLN A 77 12.97 2.15 -6.85
C GLN A 77 13.99 1.94 -7.99
N TRP A 78 13.69 1.10 -8.98
CA TRP A 78 14.57 0.89 -10.13
C TRP A 78 14.83 2.18 -10.92
N TYR A 79 13.78 2.98 -11.12
CA TYR A 79 13.87 4.23 -11.87
C TYR A 79 14.64 5.32 -11.09
N ILE A 80 14.25 5.56 -9.84
CA ILE A 80 14.83 6.64 -9.01
C ILE A 80 16.27 6.33 -8.63
N GLN A 81 16.58 5.08 -8.29
CA GLN A 81 17.93 4.69 -7.88
C GLN A 81 18.85 4.38 -9.06
N ASN A 82 18.38 4.57 -10.30
CA ASN A 82 19.09 4.22 -11.55
C ASN A 82 19.89 2.92 -11.40
N MET A 83 19.22 1.87 -10.93
CA MET A 83 19.89 0.65 -10.48
C MET A 83 20.41 -0.11 -11.71
N ALA A 84 21.67 0.14 -12.10
CA ALA A 84 22.29 -0.41 -13.31
C ALA A 84 22.50 -1.94 -13.25
N HIS A 85 22.44 -2.56 -12.07
CA HIS A 85 22.58 -4.01 -11.87
C HIS A 85 21.24 -4.69 -11.54
N ALA A 86 20.20 -4.43 -12.35
CA ALA A 86 18.97 -5.19 -12.27
C ALA A 86 19.26 -6.66 -12.65
N THR A 87 19.10 -7.59 -11.69
CA THR A 87 19.27 -9.01 -11.98
C THR A 87 18.16 -9.48 -12.92
N VAL A 88 18.52 -10.32 -13.90
CA VAL A 88 17.56 -10.89 -14.87
C VAL A 88 16.39 -11.57 -14.14
N TYR A 89 16.66 -12.22 -13.00
CA TYR A 89 15.65 -12.83 -12.15
C TYR A 89 14.62 -11.84 -11.60
N ALA A 90 15.04 -10.64 -11.18
CA ALA A 90 14.12 -9.61 -10.69
C ALA A 90 13.24 -9.04 -11.82
N PHE A 91 13.75 -8.96 -13.05
CA PHE A 91 12.96 -8.59 -14.23
C PHE A 91 11.92 -9.66 -14.56
N VAL A 92 12.33 -10.93 -14.61
CA VAL A 92 11.41 -12.06 -14.85
C VAL A 92 10.33 -12.13 -13.78
N GLY A 93 10.67 -11.91 -12.51
CA GLY A 93 9.70 -11.86 -11.41
C GLY A 93 8.63 -10.78 -11.61
N LYS A 94 9.01 -9.59 -12.05
CA LYS A 94 8.06 -8.50 -12.39
C LYS A 94 7.15 -8.90 -13.55
N PHE A 95 7.69 -9.54 -14.58
CA PHE A 95 6.90 -10.01 -15.72
C PHE A 95 5.88 -11.10 -15.32
N LEU A 96 6.32 -12.08 -14.52
CA LEU A 96 5.44 -13.12 -13.97
C LEU A 96 4.33 -12.53 -13.10
N TYR A 97 4.63 -11.49 -12.31
CA TYR A 97 3.62 -10.78 -11.52
C TYR A 97 2.53 -10.17 -12.42
N VAL A 98 2.91 -9.51 -13.52
CA VAL A 98 1.95 -8.96 -14.49
C VAL A 98 1.08 -10.06 -15.11
N ILE A 99 1.67 -11.21 -15.47
CA ILE A 99 0.90 -12.36 -15.98
C ILE A 99 -0.10 -12.85 -14.93
N SER A 100 0.32 -12.96 -13.66
CA SER A 100 -0.55 -13.38 -12.56
C SER A 100 -1.71 -12.40 -12.36
N LEU A 101 -1.45 -11.10 -12.46
CA LEU A 101 -2.46 -10.05 -12.36
C LEU A 101 -3.49 -10.16 -13.49
N ILE A 102 -3.04 -10.33 -14.74
CA ILE A 102 -3.95 -10.56 -15.89
C ILE A 102 -4.83 -11.79 -15.67
N ARG A 103 -4.25 -12.90 -15.18
CA ARG A 103 -5.01 -14.13 -14.87
C ARG A 103 -6.08 -13.89 -13.80
N PHE A 104 -5.76 -13.11 -12.76
CA PHE A 104 -6.71 -12.74 -11.71
C PHE A 104 -7.90 -11.97 -12.29
N TRP A 105 -7.66 -10.96 -13.14
CA TRP A 105 -8.72 -10.20 -13.80
C TRP A 105 -9.60 -11.06 -14.71
N ILE A 106 -9.01 -11.96 -15.50
CA ILE A 106 -9.77 -12.88 -16.36
C ILE A 106 -10.66 -13.80 -15.51
N PHE A 107 -10.13 -14.33 -14.41
CA PHE A 107 -10.88 -15.20 -13.51
C PHE A 107 -12.06 -14.47 -12.87
N GLN A 108 -11.85 -13.24 -12.40
CA GLN A 108 -12.89 -12.40 -11.84
C GLN A 108 -14.02 -12.08 -12.84
N ASN A 109 -13.66 -11.78 -14.10
CA ASN A 109 -14.65 -11.55 -15.15
C ASN A 109 -15.50 -12.80 -15.42
N ARG A 110 -14.90 -13.99 -15.30
CA ARG A 110 -15.63 -15.26 -15.43
C ARG A 110 -16.58 -15.49 -14.26
N THR A 111 -16.14 -15.30 -13.01
CA THR A 111 -17.02 -15.49 -11.84
C THR A 111 -18.20 -14.53 -11.86
N LYS A 112 -17.99 -13.26 -12.19
CA LYS A 112 -19.07 -12.27 -12.33
C LYS A 112 -20.07 -12.66 -13.43
N LYS A 113 -19.58 -13.21 -14.55
CA LYS A 113 -20.46 -13.67 -15.65
C LYS A 113 -21.34 -14.85 -15.23
N ILE A 114 -20.79 -15.80 -14.48
CA ILE A 114 -21.52 -16.97 -13.97
C ILE A 114 -22.63 -16.55 -13.01
N GLU A 115 -22.35 -15.61 -12.11
CA GLU A 115 -23.32 -15.10 -11.14
C GLU A 115 -24.51 -14.43 -11.82
N ILE A 116 -24.27 -13.60 -12.85
CA ILE A 116 -25.31 -12.94 -13.66
C ILE A 116 -26.16 -13.97 -14.43
N THR A 117 -25.54 -15.04 -14.94
CA THR A 117 -26.28 -16.10 -15.64
C THR A 117 -27.13 -16.91 -14.67
N SER A 118 -26.65 -17.15 -13.45
CA SER A 118 -27.41 -17.85 -12.41
C SER A 118 -28.64 -17.06 -11.95
N THR A 119 -28.50 -15.75 -11.69
CA THR A 119 -29.63 -14.90 -11.29
C THR A 119 -30.70 -14.84 -12.38
N LYS A 120 -30.31 -14.64 -13.64
CA LYS A 120 -31.25 -14.70 -14.78
C LYS A 120 -32.02 -16.02 -14.88
N HIS A 121 -31.38 -17.15 -14.59
CA HIS A 121 -32.06 -18.45 -14.60
C HIS A 121 -33.06 -18.61 -13.46
N ILE A 122 -32.82 -18.00 -12.30
CA ILE A 122 -33.75 -18.01 -11.16
C ILE A 122 -34.98 -17.15 -11.48
N ASP A 123 -34.78 -15.97 -12.05
CA ASP A 123 -35.88 -15.06 -12.43
C ASP A 123 -36.81 -15.70 -13.49
N VAL A 124 -36.24 -16.32 -14.53
CA VAL A 124 -36.99 -17.04 -15.56
C VAL A 124 -37.75 -18.25 -14.99
N LYS A 125 -37.21 -18.88 -13.93
CA LYS A 125 -37.90 -19.98 -13.26
C LYS A 125 -39.09 -19.47 -12.45
N GLN A 126 -38.98 -18.31 -11.80
CA GLN A 126 -40.05 -17.70 -11.01
C GLN A 126 -41.22 -17.27 -11.90
N GLU A 127 -40.98 -16.70 -13.08
CA GLU A 127 -42.03 -16.35 -14.05
C GLU A 127 -42.83 -17.55 -14.58
N LYS A 128 -42.28 -18.76 -14.55
CA LYS A 128 -43.00 -19.97 -15.00
C LYS A 128 -43.92 -20.59 -13.95
N TYR A 129 -43.84 -20.13 -12.70
CA TYR A 129 -44.67 -20.64 -11.59
C TYR A 129 -45.72 -19.63 -11.12
N PHE A 130 -45.81 -18.47 -11.77
CA PHE A 130 -46.94 -17.55 -11.72
C PHE A 130 -47.75 -17.66 -13.01
#